data_AF-A0A0L6V5K4-F1
#
_entry.id   AF-A0A0L6V5K4-F1
#
_cell.length_a   1.000
_cell.length_b   1.000
_cell.length_c   1.000
_cell.angle_alpha   90.00
_cell.angle_beta   90.00
_cell.angle_gamma   90.00
#
_symmetry.space_group_name_H-M   'P 1'
#
loop_
_entity.id
_entity.type
_entity.pdbx_description
1 polymer ?
#
loop_
_entity_poly.entity_id
_entity_poly.type
_entity_poly.pdbx_seq_one_letter_code
_entity_poly.pdbx_strand_id
1 'polypeptide(L)'
;MGYLASTPKRPETAFSMQLLGFHNHLWQWCHVAFMPFMGMLRCWLEEQSPPLFTACGKKRSLRKQFTQSVDVYQKLLKMSNQLITKSLKLTRQQSLAATVCPSCFGQTHVQSQSIENPLLICLDGNFQHRHHKAASTNFNPLITPDGFIDPSQIQDMKQEIKASKKINSIPKKVRFYLY
;
A
#
# COMPACT_ATOMS: atom_id res chain seq x y z
N MET A 1 5.96 28.18 -1.25
CA MET A 1 6.37 27.06 -2.13
C MET A 1 7.48 26.28 -1.45
N GLY A 2 7.20 25.07 -0.96
CA GLY A 2 8.16 24.26 -0.20
C GLY A 2 8.80 23.16 -1.04
N TYR A 3 10.01 22.76 -0.66
CA TYR A 3 10.70 21.59 -1.21
C TYR A 3 10.85 20.52 -0.13
N LEU A 4 10.77 19.26 -0.55
CA LEU A 4 10.99 18.10 0.31
C LEU A 4 12.28 17.39 -0.12
N ALA A 5 13.21 17.27 0.82
CA ALA A 5 14.46 16.56 0.65
C ALA A 5 14.22 15.05 0.50
N SER A 6 14.93 14.40 -0.43
CA SER A 6 14.83 12.95 -0.64
C SER A 6 15.50 12.13 0.45
N THR A 7 16.48 12.68 1.16
CA THR A 7 17.21 12.00 2.23
C THR A 7 17.34 12.89 3.47
N PRO A 8 17.22 12.32 4.69
CA PRO A 8 17.17 13.12 5.92
C PRO A 8 18.54 13.62 6.41
N LYS A 9 19.63 12.89 6.11
CA LYS A 9 20.96 13.22 6.67
C LYS A 9 21.77 14.20 5.81
N ARG A 10 21.78 14.00 4.49
CA ARG A 10 22.50 14.82 3.52
C ARG A 10 21.72 14.85 2.20
N PRO A 11 20.79 15.79 2.03
CA PRO A 11 19.97 15.85 0.83
C PRO A 11 20.77 16.39 -0.36
N GLU A 12 20.98 15.53 -1.35
CA GLU A 12 21.55 15.92 -2.66
C GLU A 12 20.48 16.30 -3.68
N THR A 13 19.21 16.06 -3.34
CA THR A 13 18.06 16.28 -4.23
C THR A 13 16.85 16.60 -3.36
N ALA A 14 16.05 17.55 -3.84
CA ALA A 14 14.76 17.87 -3.26
C ALA A 14 13.75 18.04 -4.39
N PHE A 15 12.49 17.71 -4.11
CA PHE A 15 11.38 17.87 -5.05
C PHE A 15 10.40 18.89 -4.49
N SER A 16 9.75 19.65 -5.38
CA SER A 16 8.74 20.60 -4.93
C SER A 16 7.54 19.85 -4.34
N MET A 17 6.95 20.40 -3.28
CA MET A 17 5.74 19.84 -2.67
C MET A 17 4.59 19.76 -3.67
N GLN A 18 4.52 20.69 -4.61
CA GLN A 18 3.51 20.70 -5.68
C GLN A 18 3.68 19.53 -6.65
N LEU A 19 4.92 19.19 -7.03
CA LEU A 19 5.19 18.05 -7.89
C LEU A 19 4.81 16.73 -7.19
N LEU A 20 5.11 16.62 -5.89
CA LEU A 20 4.74 15.46 -5.08
C LEU A 20 3.22 15.33 -4.93
N GLY A 21 2.52 16.44 -4.70
CA GLY A 21 1.06 16.49 -4.66
C GLY A 21 0.43 16.14 -6.01
N PHE A 22 0.97 16.65 -7.11
CA PHE A 22 0.53 16.34 -8.47
C PHE A 22 0.68 14.84 -8.77
N HIS A 23 1.85 14.27 -8.48
CA HIS A 23 2.07 12.83 -8.61
C HIS A 23 1.11 12.03 -7.73
N ASN A 24 0.85 12.46 -6.49
CA ASN A 24 -0.07 11.77 -5.60
C ASN A 24 -1.49 11.69 -6.21
N HIS A 25 -1.98 12.75 -6.84
CA HIS A 25 -3.25 12.71 -7.56
C HIS A 25 -3.21 11.80 -8.78
N LEU A 26 -2.16 11.86 -9.60
CA LEU A 26 -2.00 10.95 -10.74
C LEU A 26 -1.95 9.48 -10.31
N TRP A 27 -1.31 9.18 -9.19
CA TRP A 27 -1.29 7.84 -8.63
C TRP A 27 -2.69 7.42 -8.13
N GLN A 28 -3.43 8.31 -7.47
CA GLN A 28 -4.78 8.04 -6.96
C GLN A 28 -5.81 7.81 -8.08
N TRP A 29 -5.78 8.63 -9.13
CA TRP A 29 -6.83 8.66 -10.17
C TRP A 29 -6.46 7.87 -11.42
N CYS A 30 -5.18 7.79 -11.74
CA CYS A 30 -4.69 7.20 -12.99
C CYS A 30 -3.75 6.02 -12.75
N HIS A 31 -3.51 5.63 -11.49
CA HIS A 31 -2.60 4.55 -11.11
C HIS A 31 -1.20 4.68 -11.73
N VAL A 32 -0.73 5.91 -11.93
CA VAL A 32 0.59 6.15 -12.53
C VAL A 32 1.66 5.68 -11.57
N ALA A 33 2.46 4.70 -12.00
CA ALA A 33 3.62 4.24 -11.24
C ALA A 33 4.76 5.27 -11.25
N PHE A 34 5.66 5.19 -10.27
CA PHE A 34 6.83 6.09 -10.16
C PHE A 34 7.70 6.08 -11.42
N MET A 35 7.87 4.91 -12.05
CA MET A 35 8.73 4.75 -13.21
C MET A 35 8.22 5.53 -14.44
N PRO A 36 6.98 5.32 -14.93
CA PRO A 36 6.46 6.08 -16.07
C PRO A 36 6.40 7.58 -15.76
N PHE A 37 6.01 7.98 -14.53
CA PHE A 37 6.00 9.39 -14.15
C PHE A 37 7.38 10.04 -14.26
N MET A 38 8.41 9.42 -13.65
CA MET A 38 9.77 9.96 -13.69
C MET A 38 10.38 9.88 -15.09
N GLY A 39 10.00 8.89 -15.90
CA GLY A 39 10.38 8.78 -17.30
C GLY A 39 9.85 9.95 -18.12
N MET A 40 8.54 10.20 -18.03
CA MET A 40 7.87 11.34 -18.66
C MET A 40 8.48 12.66 -18.21
N LEU A 41 8.60 12.88 -16.89
CA LEU A 41 9.15 14.13 -16.34
C LEU A 41 10.57 14.38 -16.84
N ARG A 42 11.39 13.34 -16.91
CA ARG A 42 12.75 13.46 -17.46
C ARG A 42 12.72 13.85 -18.94
N CYS A 43 11.93 13.17 -19.78
CA CYS A 43 11.86 13.49 -21.20
C CYS A 43 11.41 14.95 -21.41
N TRP A 44 10.35 15.37 -20.70
CA TRP A 44 9.85 16.74 -20.76
C TRP A 44 10.88 17.78 -20.30
N LEU A 45 11.65 17.50 -19.24
CA LEU A 45 12.73 18.38 -18.78
C LEU A 45 13.92 18.42 -19.75
N GLU A 46 14.29 17.28 -20.36
CA GLU A 46 15.40 17.19 -21.34
C GLU A 46 15.07 17.91 -22.66
N GLU A 47 13.78 18.11 -23.00
CA GLU A 47 13.35 18.96 -24.13
C GLU A 47 13.61 20.45 -23.89
N GLN A 48 13.53 20.88 -22.63
CA GLN A 48 13.63 22.30 -22.24
C GLN A 48 15.02 22.68 -21.71
N SER A 49 15.83 21.69 -21.31
CA SER A 49 17.10 21.93 -20.63
C SER A 49 18.10 20.81 -20.88
N PRO A 50 19.42 21.10 -20.82
CA PRO A 50 20.44 20.07 -20.96
C PRO A 50 20.25 18.92 -19.94
N PRO A 51 20.48 17.66 -20.34
CA PRO A 51 20.34 16.53 -19.44
C PRO A 51 21.17 16.68 -18.17
N LEU A 52 20.60 16.27 -17.03
CA LEU A 52 21.31 16.28 -15.77
C LEU A 52 22.32 15.13 -15.71
N PHE A 53 23.59 15.47 -15.58
CA PHE A 53 24.67 14.51 -15.41
C PHE A 53 25.15 14.43 -13.95
N THR A 54 25.65 13.25 -13.60
CA THR A 54 26.43 13.04 -12.37
C THR A 54 27.86 13.56 -12.56
N ALA A 55 28.60 13.72 -11.46
CA ALA A 55 30.02 14.12 -11.52
C ALA A 55 30.88 13.21 -12.44
N CYS A 56 30.47 11.94 -12.61
CA CYS A 56 31.13 10.98 -13.48
C CYS A 56 30.61 10.99 -14.94
N GLY A 57 29.84 12.00 -15.36
CA GLY A 57 29.33 12.14 -16.72
C GLY A 57 28.17 11.20 -17.09
N LYS A 58 27.62 10.42 -16.15
CA LYS A 58 26.46 9.55 -16.40
C LYS A 58 25.14 10.30 -16.21
N LYS A 59 24.11 9.99 -17.01
CA LYS A 59 22.76 10.53 -16.82
C LYS A 59 22.27 10.25 -15.40
N ARG A 60 21.79 11.28 -14.70
CA ARG A 60 21.32 11.18 -13.32
C ARG A 60 19.98 10.46 -13.28
N SER A 61 19.91 9.35 -12.56
CA SER A 61 18.64 8.69 -12.26
C SER A 61 18.08 9.23 -10.95
N LEU A 62 16.98 9.99 -11.04
CA LEU A 62 16.29 10.57 -9.88
C LEU A 62 15.18 9.68 -9.31
N ARG A 63 15.00 8.47 -9.86
CA ARG A 63 13.90 7.56 -9.50
C ARG A 63 13.91 7.23 -8.01
N LYS A 64 15.08 6.84 -7.47
CA LYS A 64 15.21 6.46 -6.05
C LYS A 64 14.92 7.63 -5.13
N GLN A 65 15.47 8.80 -5.45
CA GLN A 65 15.29 10.03 -4.70
C GLN A 65 13.82 10.47 -4.72
N PHE A 66 13.15 10.32 -5.88
CA PHE A 66 11.74 10.63 -6.00
C PHE A 66 10.88 9.68 -5.15
N THR A 67 11.10 8.37 -5.24
CA THR A 67 10.38 7.38 -4.40
C THR A 67 10.55 7.71 -2.91
N GLN A 68 11.76 7.97 -2.44
CA GLN A 68 12.01 8.36 -1.05
C GLN A 68 11.24 9.62 -0.65
N SER A 69 11.20 10.63 -1.54
CA SER A 69 10.46 11.86 -1.29
C SER A 69 8.95 11.62 -1.25
N VAL A 70 8.42 10.74 -2.10
CA VAL A 70 7.01 10.36 -2.06
C VAL A 70 6.69 9.61 -0.75
N ASP A 71 7.56 8.72 -0.29
CA ASP A 71 7.35 8.02 0.99
C ASP A 71 7.28 9.01 2.16
N VAL A 72 8.18 10.00 2.19
CA VAL A 72 8.14 11.07 3.21
C VAL A 72 6.88 11.92 3.05
N TYR A 73 6.51 12.28 1.82
CA TYR A 73 5.29 13.05 1.55
C TYR A 73 4.03 12.31 2.02
N GLN A 74 3.90 11.02 1.72
CA GLN A 74 2.79 10.19 2.19
C GLN A 74 2.77 10.08 3.72
N LYS A 75 3.94 9.98 4.36
CA LYS A 75 4.04 10.02 5.82
C LYS A 75 3.54 11.35 6.39
N LEU A 76 3.89 12.48 5.76
CA LEU A 76 3.38 13.79 6.15
C LEU A 76 1.85 13.88 6.00
N LEU A 77 1.29 13.36 4.90
CA LEU A 77 -0.17 13.28 4.73
C LEU A 77 -0.82 12.43 5.82
N LYS A 78 -0.26 11.26 6.13
CA LYS A 78 -0.76 10.39 7.20
C LYS A 78 -0.71 11.09 8.56
N MET A 79 0.40 11.77 8.89
CA MET A 79 0.54 12.53 10.13
C MET A 79 -0.47 13.69 10.19
N SER A 80 -0.70 14.39 9.08
CA SER A 80 -1.70 15.44 8.99
C SER A 80 -3.10 14.91 9.29
N ASN A 81 -3.49 13.79 8.64
CA ASN A 81 -4.77 13.14 8.89
C ASN A 81 -4.89 12.68 10.36
N GLN A 82 -3.83 12.10 10.93
CA GLN A 82 -3.83 11.70 12.34
C GLN A 82 -3.99 12.89 13.29
N LEU A 83 -3.37 14.03 12.99
CA LEU A 83 -3.53 15.25 13.77
C LEU A 83 -4.98 15.75 13.72
N ILE A 84 -5.60 15.73 12.54
CA ILE A 84 -7.02 16.09 12.35
C ILE A 84 -7.94 15.14 13.13
N THR A 85 -7.72 13.83 13.01
CA THR A 85 -8.53 12.83 13.74
C THR A 85 -8.41 13.02 15.25
N LYS A 86 -7.20 13.29 15.76
CA LYS A 86 -6.95 13.52 17.18
C LYS A 86 -7.56 14.83 17.68
N SER A 87 -7.43 15.93 16.92
CA SER A 87 -7.97 17.23 17.33
C SER A 87 -9.49 17.23 17.36
N LEU A 88 -10.13 16.54 16.41
CA LEU A 88 -11.57 16.37 16.33
C LEU A 88 -12.12 15.30 17.30
N LYS A 89 -11.26 14.57 18.03
CA LYS A 89 -11.63 13.47 18.94
C LYS A 89 -12.57 12.44 18.30
N LEU A 90 -12.39 12.14 17.01
CA LEU A 90 -13.26 11.22 16.28
C LEU A 90 -13.17 9.81 16.87
N THR A 91 -14.32 9.14 16.99
CA THR A 91 -14.34 7.71 17.34
C THR A 91 -13.81 6.87 16.17
N ARG A 92 -13.41 5.63 16.45
CA ARG A 92 -12.99 4.67 15.41
C ARG A 92 -14.04 4.52 14.30
N GLN A 93 -15.32 4.47 14.68
CA GLN A 93 -16.44 4.37 13.73
C GLN A 93 -16.57 5.61 12.85
N GLN A 94 -16.46 6.81 13.43
CA GLN A 94 -16.50 8.06 12.66
C GLN A 94 -15.31 8.18 11.70
N SER A 95 -14.12 7.78 12.15
CA SER A 95 -12.93 7.74 11.29
C SER A 95 -13.14 6.77 10.12
N LEU A 96 -13.62 5.55 10.39
CA LEU A 96 -13.91 4.58 9.33
C LEU A 96 -14.96 5.13 8.35
N ALA A 97 -16.06 5.69 8.84
CA ALA A 97 -17.11 6.25 8.00
C ALA A 97 -16.61 7.39 7.10
N ALA A 98 -15.64 8.17 7.55
CA ALA A 98 -15.05 9.26 6.76
C ALA A 98 -14.03 8.78 5.73
N THR A 99 -13.27 7.71 6.02
CA THR A 99 -12.16 7.26 5.16
C THR A 99 -12.49 6.09 4.25
N VAL A 100 -13.59 5.39 4.53
CA VAL A 100 -13.92 4.12 3.90
C VAL A 100 -15.25 4.23 3.16
N CYS A 101 -15.28 3.78 1.91
CA CYS A 101 -16.51 3.71 1.14
C CYS A 101 -17.50 2.75 1.83
N PRO A 102 -18.72 3.21 2.19
CA PRO A 102 -19.73 2.36 2.79
C PRO A 102 -20.11 1.15 1.93
N SER A 103 -20.07 1.27 0.60
CA SER A 103 -20.32 0.14 -0.30
C SER A 103 -19.21 -0.92 -0.29
N CYS A 104 -17.98 -0.55 0.09
CA CYS A 104 -16.84 -1.47 0.10
C CYS A 104 -16.63 -2.16 1.45
N PHE A 105 -17.10 -1.56 2.57
CA PHE A 105 -16.85 -2.05 3.93
C PHE A 105 -18.08 -2.03 4.86
N GLY A 106 -19.23 -1.55 4.39
CA GLY A 106 -20.49 -1.67 5.11
C GLY A 106 -21.12 -3.05 4.93
N GLN A 107 -22.06 -3.42 5.82
CA GLN A 107 -22.94 -4.54 5.53
C GLN A 107 -23.74 -4.20 4.27
N THR A 108 -23.55 -4.98 3.21
CA THR A 108 -24.45 -4.95 2.06
C THR A 108 -25.81 -5.42 2.59
N HIS A 109 -26.68 -4.48 2.93
CA HIS A 109 -28.06 -4.79 3.31
C HIS A 109 -28.80 -5.19 2.02
N VAL A 110 -28.49 -6.38 1.50
CA VAL A 110 -29.23 -6.98 0.39
C VAL A 110 -30.44 -7.67 1.01
N GLN A 111 -31.46 -6.87 1.34
CA GLN A 111 -32.80 -7.41 1.27
C GLN A 111 -33.24 -7.35 -0.19
N SER A 112 -33.36 -8.55 -0.76
CA SER A 112 -34.23 -8.92 -1.87
C SER A 112 -34.02 -8.23 -3.23
N GLN A 113 -33.41 -8.96 -4.17
CA GLN A 113 -34.00 -9.48 -5.41
C GLN A 113 -32.94 -9.61 -6.50
N SER A 114 -32.94 -10.78 -7.13
CA SER A 114 -32.24 -11.18 -8.36
C SER A 114 -31.62 -10.03 -9.16
N ILE A 115 -30.33 -9.79 -8.97
CA ILE A 115 -29.53 -9.14 -10.00
C ILE A 115 -28.32 -10.02 -10.24
N GLU A 116 -28.32 -10.66 -11.41
CA GLU A 116 -27.18 -11.29 -12.05
C GLU A 116 -26.12 -10.21 -12.37
N ASN A 117 -25.48 -9.66 -11.35
CA ASN A 117 -24.30 -8.83 -11.51
C ASN A 117 -23.12 -9.66 -10.99
N PRO A 118 -22.40 -10.39 -11.86
CA PRO A 118 -21.20 -11.08 -11.43
C PRO A 118 -20.25 -10.03 -10.86
N LEU A 119 -19.89 -10.19 -9.59
CA LEU A 119 -18.84 -9.41 -8.95
C LEU A 119 -17.55 -9.62 -9.76
N LEU A 120 -17.21 -8.65 -10.59
CA LEU A 120 -15.97 -8.68 -11.35
C LEU A 120 -14.84 -8.20 -10.43
N ILE A 121 -14.21 -9.15 -9.74
CA ILE A 121 -13.00 -8.86 -8.97
C ILE A 121 -11.83 -8.77 -9.94
N CYS A 122 -11.52 -7.56 -10.39
CA CYS A 122 -10.24 -7.28 -11.04
C CYS A 122 -9.16 -7.28 -9.96
N LEU A 123 -8.62 -8.45 -9.65
CA LEU A 123 -7.33 -8.54 -8.97
C LEU A 123 -6.29 -8.04 -9.97
N ASP A 124 -5.90 -6.76 -9.91
CA ASP A 124 -4.55 -6.38 -10.34
C ASP A 124 -3.56 -6.95 -9.32
N GLY A 125 -3.49 -8.27 -9.34
CA GLY A 125 -2.53 -9.06 -8.64
C GLY A 125 -1.33 -9.21 -9.54
N ASN A 126 -0.47 -8.20 -9.59
CA ASN A 126 0.93 -8.43 -9.92
C ASN A 126 1.62 -9.23 -8.78
N PHE A 127 1.08 -10.43 -8.51
CA PHE A 127 1.53 -11.41 -7.53
C PHE A 127 2.70 -12.25 -8.06
N GLN A 128 3.44 -11.74 -9.04
CA GLN A 128 4.74 -12.29 -9.42
C GLN A 128 5.92 -11.56 -8.77
N HIS A 129 5.72 -10.84 -7.67
CA HIS A 129 6.84 -10.56 -6.77
C HIS A 129 7.07 -11.77 -5.88
N ARG A 130 7.80 -12.77 -6.40
CA ARG A 130 8.56 -13.65 -5.53
C ARG A 130 9.45 -12.74 -4.69
N HIS A 131 9.11 -12.57 -3.42
CA HIS A 131 9.98 -11.90 -2.47
C HIS A 131 11.29 -12.69 -2.46
N HIS A 132 12.37 -12.12 -3.03
CA HIS A 132 13.69 -12.69 -2.83
C HIS A 132 13.92 -12.73 -1.31
N LYS A 133 14.16 -13.93 -0.77
CA LYS A 133 14.37 -14.18 0.67
C LYS A 133 15.47 -13.28 1.28
N ALA A 134 16.38 -12.76 0.44
CA ALA A 134 17.43 -11.83 0.82
C ALA A 134 17.00 -10.35 0.96
N ALA A 135 15.83 -9.96 0.45
CA ALA A 135 15.35 -8.57 0.46
C ALA A 135 14.67 -8.16 1.79
N SER A 136 14.43 -9.10 2.71
CA SER A 136 13.77 -8.83 4.01
C SER A 136 14.72 -8.36 5.11
N THR A 137 15.94 -7.94 4.77
CA THR A 137 16.99 -7.63 5.75
C THR A 137 16.95 -6.19 6.27
N ASN A 138 16.05 -5.34 5.77
CA ASN A 138 15.94 -3.96 6.22
C ASN A 138 14.81 -3.79 7.23
N PHE A 139 15.21 -3.81 8.50
CA PHE A 139 14.41 -3.66 9.71
C PHE A 139 13.71 -2.31 9.79
N ASN A 140 12.46 -2.24 9.32
CA ASN A 140 11.47 -1.38 9.93
C ASN A 140 10.44 -2.29 10.64
N PRO A 141 9.97 -1.94 11.85
CA PRO A 141 8.88 -2.67 12.47
C PRO A 141 7.68 -2.67 11.52
N LEU A 142 6.98 -3.81 11.42
CA LEU A 142 5.79 -3.91 10.60
C LEU A 142 4.76 -2.88 11.07
N ILE A 143 4.37 -1.97 10.17
CA ILE A 143 3.33 -0.98 10.45
C ILE A 143 2.03 -1.52 9.85
N THR A 144 1.17 -2.09 10.70
CA THR A 144 -0.19 -2.50 10.29
C THR A 144 -1.04 -1.24 10.09
N PRO A 145 -1.62 -0.99 8.90
CA PRO A 145 -2.49 0.16 8.68
C PRO A 145 -3.81 0.04 9.46
N ASP A 146 -4.39 1.19 9.80
CA ASP A 146 -5.71 1.26 10.45
C ASP A 146 -6.77 0.66 9.51
N GLY A 147 -7.40 -0.44 9.94
CA GLY A 147 -8.39 -1.19 9.14
C GLY A 147 -7.95 -2.61 8.76
N PHE A 148 -6.67 -2.95 8.91
CA PHE A 148 -6.19 -4.32 8.75
C PHE A 148 -6.17 -5.05 10.10
N ILE A 149 -6.30 -6.38 10.04
CA ILE A 149 -6.21 -7.27 11.22
C ILE A 149 -4.74 -7.35 11.63
N ASP A 150 -4.47 -7.19 12.93
CA ASP A 150 -3.12 -7.32 13.46
C ASP A 150 -2.58 -8.75 13.27
N PRO A 151 -1.29 -8.95 12.91
CA PRO A 151 -0.75 -10.28 12.74
C PRO A 151 -0.88 -11.20 13.95
N SER A 152 -0.89 -10.65 15.16
CA SER A 152 -1.13 -11.43 16.40
C SER A 152 -2.51 -12.09 16.37
N GLN A 153 -3.56 -11.32 16.04
CA GLN A 153 -4.93 -11.82 15.92
C GLN A 153 -5.04 -12.90 14.84
N ILE A 154 -4.29 -12.78 13.73
CA ILE A 154 -4.25 -13.81 12.70
C ILE A 154 -3.59 -15.09 13.22
N GLN A 155 -2.55 -14.98 14.04
CA GLN A 155 -1.90 -16.14 14.65
C GLN A 155 -2.83 -16.84 15.63
N ASP A 156 -3.55 -16.08 16.45
CA ASP A 156 -4.52 -16.61 17.42
C ASP A 156 -5.64 -17.38 16.69
N MET A 157 -6.23 -16.77 15.65
CA MET A 157 -7.23 -17.45 14.79
C MET A 157 -6.68 -18.74 14.16
N LYS A 158 -5.41 -18.74 13.73
CA LYS A 158 -4.77 -19.96 13.18
C LYS A 158 -4.64 -21.05 14.23
N GLN A 159 -4.35 -20.70 15.48
CA GLN A 159 -4.27 -21.66 16.57
C GLN A 159 -5.65 -22.24 16.89
N GLU A 160 -6.69 -21.40 16.96
CA GLU A 160 -8.07 -21.83 17.16
C GLU A 160 -8.54 -22.78 16.05
N ILE A 161 -8.29 -22.44 14.78
CA ILE A 161 -8.64 -23.31 13.64
C ILE A 161 -7.93 -24.66 13.74
N LYS A 162 -6.66 -24.68 14.16
CA LYS A 162 -5.90 -25.94 14.36
C LYS A 162 -6.49 -26.77 15.50
N ALA A 163 -6.89 -26.14 16.61
CA ALA A 163 -7.53 -26.83 17.73
C ALA A 163 -8.87 -27.45 17.30
N SER A 164 -9.72 -26.67 16.64
CA SER A 164 -11.02 -27.15 16.13
C SER A 164 -10.90 -28.29 15.12
N LYS A 165 -9.87 -28.27 14.25
CA LYS A 165 -9.58 -29.38 13.32
C LYS A 165 -9.16 -30.67 14.02
N LYS A 166 -8.45 -30.58 15.16
CA LYS A 166 -8.10 -31.77 15.95
C LYS A 166 -9.32 -32.38 16.62
N ILE A 167 -10.22 -31.54 17.15
CA ILE A 167 -11.46 -31.99 17.81
C ILE A 167 -12.42 -32.63 16.80
N ASN A 168 -12.56 -32.04 15.61
CA ASN A 168 -13.49 -32.50 14.58
C ASN A 168 -12.87 -33.53 13.62
N SER A 169 -11.74 -34.14 13.97
CA SER A 169 -11.12 -35.15 13.12
C SER A 169 -11.89 -36.47 13.21
N ILE A 170 -12.64 -36.80 12.15
CA ILE A 170 -13.32 -38.10 12.03
C ILE A 170 -12.26 -39.19 11.75
N PRO A 171 -12.21 -40.29 12.53
CA PRO A 171 -11.29 -41.39 12.25
C PRO A 171 -11.63 -42.04 10.90
N LYS A 172 -10.62 -42.28 10.07
CA LYS A 172 -10.81 -42.97 8.78
C LYS A 172 -11.36 -44.37 9.03
N LYS A 173 -12.50 -44.71 8.41
CA LYS A 173 -13.07 -46.07 8.45
C LYS A 173 -12.03 -47.09 7.99
N VAL A 174 -11.64 -47.99 8.88
CA VAL A 174 -10.84 -49.16 8.57
C VAL A 174 -11.70 -50.09 7.71
N ARG A 175 -11.29 -50.37 6.47
CA ARG A 175 -11.90 -51.40 5.62
C ARG A 175 -11.47 -52.76 6.18
N PHE A 176 -12.40 -53.51 6.75
CA PHE A 176 -12.22 -54.93 7.03
C PHE A 176 -12.45 -55.70 5.72
N TYR A 177 -11.45 -56.46 5.29
CA TYR A 177 -11.59 -57.47 4.25
C TYR A 177 -11.99 -58.77 4.95
N LEU A 178 -13.18 -59.28 4.64
CA LEU A 178 -13.59 -60.64 5.01
C LEU A 178 -13.10 -61.57 3.88
N TYR A 179 -12.34 -62.60 4.27
CA TYR A 179 -11.85 -63.66 3.39
C TYR A 179 -12.97 -64.60 2.94
#